data_AF-A0A3B4A3N9-F1
#
_entry.id   AF-A0A3B4A3N9-F1
#
_cell.length_a   1.000
_cell.length_b   1.000
_cell.length_c   1.000
_cell.angle_alpha   90.00
_cell.angle_beta   90.00
_cell.angle_gamma   90.00
#
_symmetry.space_group_name_H-M   'P 1'
#
loop_
_entity.id
_entity.type
_entity.pdbx_description
1 polymer ?
#
loop_
_entity_poly.entity_id
_entity_poly.type
_entity_poly.pdbx_seq_one_letter_code
_entity_poly.pdbx_strand_id
1 'polypeptide(L)' 'MCNVSLFHVQRNLEGYVGFANLPNQVYRKSVKRGFEFTLMVVGECPNM' A
#
# COMPACT_ATOMS: atom_id res chain seq x y z
N MET A 1 -16.96 -24.11 -20.56
CA MET A 1 -17.36 -23.54 -19.25
C MET A 1 -16.27 -23.94 -18.27
N CYS A 2 -15.47 -23.09 -17.64
CA CYS A 2 -15.48 -21.64 -17.44
C CYS A 2 -14.12 -21.05 -17.89
N ASN A 3 -14.14 -19.93 -18.61
CA ASN A 3 -12.95 -19.13 -18.87
C ASN A 3 -12.62 -18.34 -17.60
N VAL A 4 -11.60 -18.77 -16.85
CA VAL A 4 -10.95 -17.90 -15.87
C VAL A 4 -9.70 -17.37 -16.54
N SER A 5 -9.87 -16.33 -17.37
CA SER A 5 -8.77 -15.47 -17.76
C SER A 5 -8.33 -14.71 -16.51
N LEU A 6 -7.46 -15.33 -15.72
CA LEU A 6 -6.79 -14.68 -14.63
C LEU A 6 -5.84 -13.65 -15.25
N PHE A 7 -6.33 -12.42 -15.42
CA PHE A 7 -5.48 -11.25 -15.61
C PHE A 7 -4.62 -11.13 -14.35
N HIS A 8 -3.53 -11.89 -14.32
CA HIS A 8 -2.47 -11.73 -13.33
C HIS A 8 -1.79 -10.43 -13.72
N VAL A 9 -2.26 -9.31 -13.17
CA VAL A 9 -1.46 -8.10 -13.10
C VAL A 9 -0.25 -8.51 -12.26
N GLN A 10 0.85 -8.92 -12.91
CA GLN A 10 2.15 -9.10 -12.29
C GLN A 10 2.59 -7.73 -11.77
N ARG A 11 2.09 -7.36 -10.60
CA ARG A 11 2.72 -6.32 -9.79
C ARG A 11 3.97 -6.98 -9.26
N ASN A 12 5.07 -6.81 -9.99
CA ASN A 12 6.39 -7.22 -9.56
C ASN A 12 6.63 -6.66 -8.15
N LEU A 13 6.50 -7.50 -7.12
CA LEU A 13 6.78 -7.14 -5.73
C LEU A 13 8.30 -7.15 -5.56
N GLU A 14 8.98 -6.17 -6.17
CA GLU A 14 10.45 -6.04 -6.19
C GLU A 14 11.05 -5.61 -4.85
N GLY A 15 10.48 -5.98 -3.71
CA GLY A 15 11.07 -5.56 -2.44
C GLY A 15 10.36 -6.14 -1.23
N TYR A 16 11.19 -6.62 -0.31
CA TYR A 16 10.87 -7.03 1.05
C TYR A 16 9.64 -6.29 1.61
N VAL A 17 8.57 -7.04 1.88
CA VAL A 17 7.32 -6.49 2.42
C VAL A 17 7.52 -6.29 3.92
N GLY A 18 7.63 -5.04 4.35
CA GLY A 18 7.84 -4.67 5.75
C GLY A 18 8.16 -3.19 5.91
N PHE A 19 8.15 -2.69 7.15
CA PHE A 19 8.38 -1.27 7.46
C PHE A 19 9.77 -0.76 7.03
N ALA A 20 10.76 -1.65 6.93
CA ALA A 20 12.13 -1.29 6.53
C ALA A 20 12.20 -0.61 5.15
N ASN A 21 11.30 -0.95 4.22
CA ASN A 21 11.30 -0.39 2.86
C ASN A 21 10.18 0.64 2.62
N LEU A 22 9.38 0.95 3.66
CA LEU A 22 8.29 1.91 3.59
C LEU A 22 8.77 3.33 3.19
N PRO A 23 9.91 3.85 3.71
CA PRO A 23 10.39 5.18 3.31
C PRO A 23 10.62 5.30 1.80
N ASN A 24 11.25 4.29 1.19
CA ASN A 24 11.53 4.26 -0.25
C ASN A 24 10.25 4.13 -1.09
N GLN A 25 9.27 3.38 -0.59
CA GLN A 25 7.96 3.25 -1.25
C GLN A 25 7.19 4.57 -1.24
N VAL A 26 7.12 5.24 -0.10
CA VAL A 26 6.44 6.54 0.04
C VAL A 26 7.16 7.58 -0.83
N TYR A 27 8.48 7.69 -0.75
CA TYR A 27 9.27 8.63 -1.54
C TYR A 27 9.02 8.47 -3.06
N ARG A 28 9.16 7.25 -3.60
CA ARG A 28 8.95 6.99 -5.03
C ARG A 28 7.51 7.23 -5.46
N LYS A 29 6.52 6.91 -4.61
CA LYS A 29 5.10 7.19 -4.89
C LYS A 29 4.86 8.70 -4.94
N SER A 30 5.36 9.43 -3.96
CA SER A 30 5.17 10.89 -3.82
C SER A 30 5.81 11.68 -4.95
N VAL A 31 7.03 11.35 -5.38
CA VAL A 31 7.69 12.03 -6.51
C VAL A 31 6.95 11.78 -7.83
N LYS A 32 6.41 10.58 -8.03
CA LYS A 32 5.74 10.20 -9.29
C LYS A 32 4.29 10.64 -9.38
N ARG A 33 3.56 10.69 -8.26
CA ARG A 33 2.10 10.87 -8.23
C ARG A 33 1.63 12.04 -7.38
N GLY A 34 2.55 12.74 -6.71
CA GLY A 34 2.23 13.75 -5.72
C GLY A 34 1.92 13.15 -4.35
N PHE A 35 1.66 14.02 -3.38
CA PHE A 35 1.37 13.65 -2.01
C PHE A 35 -0.13 13.41 -1.80
N GLU A 36 -0.45 12.38 -1.04
CA GLU A 36 -1.81 12.04 -0.62
C GLU A 36 -1.84 12.12 0.90
N PHE A 37 -2.63 13.03 1.44
CA PHE A 37 -2.78 13.19 2.88
C PHE A 37 -3.94 12.32 3.36
N THR A 38 -3.62 11.36 4.21
CA THR A 38 -4.62 10.52 4.88
C THR A 38 -4.53 10.77 6.38
N LEU A 39 -5.62 11.22 6.99
CA LEU A 39 -5.74 11.40 8.43
C LEU A 39 -6.39 10.15 9.01
N MET A 40 -5.78 9.57 10.03
CA MET A 40 -6.38 8.50 10.82
C MET A 40 -6.68 9.04 12.21
N VAL A 41 -7.95 9.01 12.60
CA VAL A 41 -8.37 9.34 13.97
C VAL A 41 -8.25 8.08 14.80
N VAL A 42 -7.45 8.14 15.87
CA VAL A 42 -7.32 7.07 16.86
C VAL A 42 -7.79 7.61 18.19
N GLY A 43 -8.69 6.88 18.84
CA GLY A 43 -9.16 7.19 20.19
C GLY A 43 -9.06 5.93 21.05
N GLU A 44 -8.77 6.12 22.33
CA GLU A 44 -9.00 5.09 23.32
C GLU A 44 -10.51 4.86 23.46
N CYS A 45 -10.95 3.60 23.41
CA CYS A 45 -12.33 3.27 23.73
C CYS A 45 -12.46 3.31 25.24
N PRO A 46 -13.17 4.28 25.84
CA PRO A 46 -13.40 4.24 27.26
C PRO A 46 -14.30 3.03 27.52
N ASN A 47 -13.77 2.05 28.26
CA ASN A 47 -14.43 0.81 28.70
C ASN A 47 -14.25 -0.46 27.85
N MET A 48 -13.08 -0.68 27.24
CA MET A 48 -12.60 -2.04 26.96
C MET A 48 -11.32 -2.32 27.74
#